data_AF-A0A849V7B2-F1
#
_entry.id   AF-A0A849V7B2-F1
#
_cell.length_a   1.000
_cell.length_b   1.000
_cell.length_c   1.000
_cell.angle_alpha   90.00
_cell.angle_beta   90.00
_cell.angle_gamma   90.00
#
_symmetry.space_group_name_H-M   'P 1'
#
loop_
_entity.id
_entity.type
_entity.pdbx_description
1 polymer ?
#
loop_
_entity_poly.entity_id
_entity_poly.type
_entity_poly.pdbx_seq_one_letter_code
_entity_poly.pdbx_strand_id
1 'polypeptide(L)'
;MTASYDIKDLIDACSCPVNVVVLRNALASASIDFGLNTAKEVIEFICNGGIENPKLINTKKWEKNPDVISIYVDSYSFFSGKKHGYLAFMFSDKTKKWLIKSLKLNRDLLERSEFYNQLSDIYSIQQKLK
;
A
#
# COMPACT_ATOMS: atom_id res chain seq x y z
N MET A 1 -5.21 -16.23 -0.42
CA MET A 1 -4.14 -15.41 0.19
C MET A 1 -4.80 -14.58 1.28
N THR A 2 -4.16 -14.44 2.44
CA THR A 2 -4.77 -13.81 3.61
C THR A 2 -3.81 -12.79 4.19
N ALA A 3 -4.31 -11.58 4.44
CA ALA A 3 -3.53 -10.52 5.07
C ALA A 3 -3.21 -10.89 6.52
N SER A 4 -2.05 -10.45 7.02
CA SER A 4 -1.72 -10.53 8.44
C SER A 4 -2.34 -9.39 9.25
N TYR A 5 -2.64 -8.26 8.60
CA TYR A 5 -3.20 -7.07 9.22
C TYR A 5 -4.36 -6.51 8.39
N ASP A 6 -5.33 -5.88 9.05
CA ASP A 6 -6.32 -5.08 8.35
C ASP A 6 -5.67 -3.76 7.88
N ILE A 7 -5.79 -3.46 6.58
CA ILE A 7 -5.29 -2.19 6.03
C ILE A 7 -6.02 -0.97 6.63
N LYS A 8 -7.27 -1.15 7.08
CA LYS A 8 -8.01 -0.09 7.78
C LYS A 8 -7.32 0.33 9.06
N ASP A 9 -6.75 -0.61 9.82
CA ASP A 9 -6.03 -0.29 11.06
C ASP A 9 -4.82 0.61 10.79
N LEU A 10 -4.12 0.40 9.66
CA LEU A 10 -3.05 1.30 9.23
C LEU A 10 -3.58 2.69 8.85
N ILE A 11 -4.65 2.76 8.05
CA ILE A 11 -5.25 4.03 7.60
C ILE A 11 -5.72 4.84 8.81
N ASP A 12 -6.37 4.19 9.78
CA ASP A 12 -6.83 4.80 11.02
C ASP A 12 -5.64 5.27 11.87
N ALA A 13 -4.57 4.47 11.97
CA ALA A 13 -3.35 4.88 12.65
C ALA A 13 -2.68 6.10 12.00
N CYS A 14 -2.76 6.26 10.68
CA CYS A 14 -2.27 7.45 10.00
C CYS A 14 -3.10 8.72 10.35
N SER A 15 -4.35 8.57 10.78
CA SER A 15 -5.18 9.70 11.26
C SER A 15 -4.75 10.21 12.64
N CYS A 16 -4.04 9.38 13.43
CA CYS A 16 -3.45 9.76 14.73
C CYS A 16 -1.97 9.29 14.79
N PRO A 17 -1.05 10.01 14.12
CA PRO A 17 0.20 9.41 13.61
C PRO A 17 1.32 9.20 14.63
N VAL A 18 1.03 9.29 15.93
CA VAL A 18 2.02 9.05 17.00
C VAL A 18 2.64 7.65 16.90
N ASN A 19 1.88 6.72 16.32
CA ASN A 19 2.24 5.30 16.21
C ASN A 19 2.62 4.86 14.79
N VAL A 20 2.86 5.79 13.86
CA VAL A 20 3.25 5.45 12.47
C VAL A 20 4.67 5.92 12.18
N VAL A 21 5.48 5.02 11.64
CA VAL A 21 6.87 5.28 11.27
C VAL A 21 7.07 4.97 9.79
N VAL A 22 7.53 5.96 9.04
CA VAL A 22 7.91 5.80 7.63
C VAL A 22 9.39 5.45 7.57
N LEU A 23 9.72 4.27 7.04
CA LEU A 23 11.12 3.87 6.88
C LEU A 23 11.81 4.68 5.79
N ARG A 24 13.12 4.90 5.92
CA ARG A 24 13.92 5.71 4.98
C ARG A 24 13.75 5.30 3.52
N ASN A 25 13.68 4.00 3.24
CA ASN A 25 13.49 3.50 1.86
C ASN A 25 12.07 3.75 1.33
N ALA A 26 11.06 3.71 2.20
CA ALA A 26 9.70 4.08 1.85
C ALA A 26 9.62 5.57 1.49
N LEU A 27 10.23 6.42 2.32
CA LEU A 27 10.26 7.87 2.07
C LEU A 27 10.99 8.21 0.77
N ALA A 28 12.16 7.59 0.53
CA ALA A 28 12.93 7.83 -0.70
C ALA A 28 12.13 7.46 -1.96
N SER A 29 11.43 6.34 -1.94
CA SER A 29 10.62 5.91 -3.09
C SER A 29 9.33 6.73 -3.24
N ALA A 30 8.69 7.10 -2.15
CA ALA A 30 7.50 7.96 -2.16
C ALA A 30 7.82 9.37 -2.71
N SER A 31 8.99 9.92 -2.37
CA SER A 31 9.46 11.20 -2.90
C SER A 31 9.62 11.13 -4.43
N ILE A 32 10.25 10.08 -4.95
CA ILE A 32 10.48 9.91 -6.40
C ILE A 32 9.15 9.68 -7.15
N ASP A 33 8.31 8.79 -6.66
CA ASP A 33 7.16 8.28 -7.42
C ASP A 33 5.86 9.09 -7.19
N PHE A 34 5.73 9.71 -6.02
CA PHE A 34 4.53 10.48 -5.61
C PHE A 34 4.83 11.93 -5.22
N GLY A 35 6.10 12.35 -5.13
CA GLY A 35 6.45 13.71 -4.73
C GLY A 35 6.30 13.96 -3.22
N LEU A 36 6.21 12.90 -2.39
CA LEU A 36 6.04 12.98 -0.94
C LEU A 36 7.41 12.99 -0.27
N ASN A 37 7.88 14.15 0.16
CA ASN A 37 9.26 14.40 0.59
C ASN A 37 9.48 14.22 2.09
N THR A 38 8.40 14.21 2.87
CA THR A 38 8.44 14.06 4.33
C THR A 38 7.61 12.86 4.80
N ALA A 39 7.95 12.32 5.97
CA ALA A 39 7.14 11.27 6.60
C ALA A 39 5.71 11.74 6.85
N LYS A 40 5.53 13.02 7.19
CA LYS A 40 4.22 13.66 7.38
C LYS A 40 3.39 13.61 6.09
N GLU A 41 3.95 13.99 4.95
CA GLU A 41 3.25 13.94 3.66
C GLU A 41 2.87 12.51 3.27
N VAL A 42 3.73 11.52 3.57
CA VAL A 42 3.39 10.09 3.36
C VAL A 42 2.21 9.64 4.21
N ILE A 43 2.21 10.03 5.49
CA ILE A 43 1.11 9.73 6.42
C ILE A 43 -0.19 10.41 5.97
N GLU A 44 -0.13 11.71 5.66
CA GLU A 44 -1.27 12.51 5.18
C GLU A 44 -1.82 11.95 3.87
N PHE A 45 -0.95 11.51 2.97
CA PHE A 45 -1.36 10.82 1.74
C PHE A 45 -2.19 9.57 2.03
N ILE A 46 -1.78 8.76 3.01
CA ILE A 46 -2.49 7.51 3.34
C ILE A 46 -3.84 7.81 4.02
N CYS A 47 -3.88 8.68 5.05
CA CYS A 47 -5.13 8.93 5.78
C CYS A 47 -6.15 9.72 4.97
N ASN A 48 -5.70 10.56 4.02
CA ASN A 48 -6.59 11.37 3.18
C ASN A 48 -7.03 10.66 1.89
N GLY A 49 -7.01 9.32 1.87
CA GLY A 49 -7.58 8.53 0.78
C GLY A 49 -6.65 8.33 -0.43
N GLY A 50 -5.34 8.54 -0.29
CA GLY A 50 -4.37 8.28 -1.37
C GLY A 50 -4.20 6.79 -1.73
N ILE A 51 -4.75 5.89 -0.91
CA ILE A 51 -4.78 4.44 -1.14
C ILE A 51 -6.18 4.03 -1.59
N GLU A 52 -6.48 4.18 -2.88
CA GLU A 52 -7.78 3.83 -3.46
C GLU A 52 -7.81 2.35 -3.87
N ASN A 53 -8.92 1.66 -3.62
CA ASN A 53 -9.16 0.27 -4.03
C ASN A 53 -7.99 -0.70 -3.72
N PRO A 54 -7.51 -0.77 -2.47
CA PRO A 54 -6.38 -1.61 -2.13
C PRO A 54 -6.66 -3.09 -2.39
N LYS A 55 -5.71 -3.78 -3.02
CA LYS A 55 -5.74 -5.23 -3.28
C LYS A 55 -4.50 -5.89 -2.69
N LEU A 56 -4.70 -6.91 -1.86
CA LEU A 56 -3.58 -7.65 -1.27
C LEU A 56 -2.82 -8.39 -2.38
N ILE A 57 -1.53 -8.09 -2.52
CA ILE A 57 -0.61 -8.77 -3.44
C ILE A 57 0.04 -9.96 -2.75
N ASN A 58 0.48 -9.78 -1.50
CA ASN A 58 1.30 -10.78 -0.81
C ASN A 58 1.45 -10.49 0.69
N THR A 59 1.65 -11.56 1.45
CA THR A 59 2.00 -11.55 2.88
C THR A 59 3.25 -12.40 3.07
N LYS A 60 4.34 -11.81 3.58
CA LYS A 60 5.63 -12.51 3.78
C LYS A 60 6.18 -12.26 5.17
N LYS A 61 6.86 -13.26 5.74
CA LYS A 61 7.65 -13.06 6.97
C LYS A 61 8.75 -12.04 6.70
N TRP A 62 9.03 -11.19 7.68
CA TRP A 62 10.11 -10.21 7.59
C TRP A 62 11.47 -10.91 7.73
N GLU A 63 12.10 -11.22 6.59
CA GLU A 63 13.30 -12.08 6.51
C GLU A 63 14.52 -11.51 7.25
N LYS A 64 14.68 -10.18 7.26
CA LYS A 64 15.78 -9.48 7.94
C LYS A 64 15.29 -8.77 9.21
N ASN A 65 14.43 -9.43 9.97
CA ASN A 65 13.99 -8.90 11.26
C ASN A 65 15.16 -9.01 12.27
N PRO A 66 15.64 -7.91 12.87
CA PRO A 66 16.63 -7.97 13.95
C PRO A 66 16.04 -8.52 15.26
N ASP A 67 14.70 -8.56 15.40
CA ASP A 67 14.01 -9.13 16.55
C ASP A 67 13.70 -10.63 16.36
N VAL A 68 13.64 -11.37 17.48
CA VAL A 68 13.33 -12.81 17.52
C VAL A 68 11.85 -13.10 17.17
N ILE A 69 10.99 -12.09 17.23
CA ILE A 69 9.54 -12.22 16.99
C ILE A 69 9.27 -12.31 15.50
N SER A 70 8.39 -13.22 15.08
CA SER A 70 7.97 -13.32 13.68
C SER A 70 7.02 -12.16 13.34
N ILE A 71 7.51 -11.18 12.57
CA ILE A 71 6.70 -10.09 12.02
C ILE A 71 6.41 -10.43 10.56
N TYR A 72 5.17 -10.22 10.14
CA TYR A 72 4.77 -10.35 8.74
C TYR A 72 4.71 -8.97 8.07
N VAL A 73 4.93 -8.93 6.77
CA VAL A 73 4.83 -7.77 5.90
C VAL A 73 3.72 -8.03 4.91
N ASP A 74 2.68 -7.21 4.97
CA ASP A 74 1.62 -7.22 3.97
C ASP A 74 1.95 -6.20 2.88
N SER A 75 1.65 -6.57 1.64
CA SER A 75 1.87 -5.77 0.45
C SER A 75 0.59 -5.65 -0.34
N TYR A 76 0.25 -4.44 -0.76
CA TYR A 76 -0.96 -4.12 -1.48
C TYR A 76 -0.64 -3.34 -2.77
N SER A 77 -1.38 -3.63 -3.84
CA SER A 77 -1.55 -2.71 -4.97
C SER A 77 -2.70 -1.77 -4.66
N PHE A 78 -2.64 -0.56 -5.19
CA PHE A 78 -3.69 0.44 -5.02
C PHE A 78 -3.68 1.43 -6.18
N PHE A 79 -4.71 2.26 -6.27
CA PHE A 79 -4.75 3.41 -7.16
C PHE A 79 -4.65 4.72 -6.39
N SER A 80 -4.05 5.72 -7.02
CA SER A 80 -4.09 7.11 -6.56
C SER A 80 -4.33 7.98 -7.79
N GLY A 81 -5.59 8.32 -8.04
CA GLY A 81 -6.04 8.79 -9.34
C GLY A 81 -5.59 7.86 -10.47
N LYS A 82 -4.72 8.36 -11.37
CA LYS A 82 -4.21 7.59 -12.53
C LYS A 82 -2.96 6.77 -12.24
N LYS A 83 -2.38 6.88 -11.04
CA LYS A 83 -1.16 6.16 -10.66
C LYS A 83 -1.52 4.81 -10.05
N HIS A 84 -0.87 3.75 -10.53
CA HIS A 84 -0.93 2.43 -9.91
C HIS A 84 0.21 2.32 -8.90
N GLY A 85 -0.13 2.16 -7.63
CA GLY A 85 0.78 2.22 -6.50
C GLY A 85 0.98 0.87 -5.82
N TYR A 86 2.07 0.77 -5.07
CA TYR A 86 2.45 -0.36 -4.24
C TYR A 86 2.76 0.14 -2.82
N LEU A 87 2.09 -0.44 -1.83
CA LEU A 87 2.28 -0.16 -0.41
C LEU A 87 2.70 -1.46 0.28
N ALA A 88 3.74 -1.41 1.12
CA ALA A 88 4.08 -2.51 2.01
C ALA A 88 4.29 -2.00 3.44
N PHE A 89 3.69 -2.70 4.40
CA PHE A 89 3.71 -2.31 5.80
C PHE A 89 3.69 -3.51 6.75
N MET A 90 3.93 -3.23 8.02
CA MET A 90 3.90 -4.21 9.11
C MET A 90 3.60 -3.51 10.43
N PHE A 91 3.15 -4.28 11.42
CA PHE A 91 2.99 -3.81 12.80
C PHE A 91 4.05 -4.44 13.70
N SER A 92 4.68 -3.62 14.55
CA SER A 92 5.60 -4.07 15.58
C SER A 92 4.88 -4.16 16.91
N ASP A 93 4.58 -5.37 17.37
CA ASP A 93 3.91 -5.56 18.66
C ASP A 93 4.76 -5.09 19.85
N LYS A 94 6.08 -5.15 19.71
CA LYS A 94 7.06 -4.69 20.71
C LYS A 94 7.02 -3.17 20.91
N THR A 95 6.95 -2.40 19.83
CA THR A 95 6.95 -0.93 19.90
C THR A 95 5.56 -0.32 19.83
N LYS A 96 4.54 -1.13 19.52
CA LYS A 96 3.17 -0.72 19.21
C LYS A 96 3.09 0.30 18.07
N LYS A 97 3.96 0.13 17.06
CA LYS A 97 4.05 1.03 15.90
C LYS A 97 3.80 0.33 14.59
N TRP A 98 3.11 1.04 13.70
CA TRP A 98 3.02 0.72 12.29
C TRP A 98 4.26 1.20 11.55
N LEU A 99 4.79 0.35 10.68
CA LEU A 99 6.00 0.58 9.91
C LEU A 99 5.66 0.56 8.43
N ILE A 100 5.72 1.72 7.78
CA ILE A 100 5.58 1.83 6.32
C ILE A 100 6.94 1.49 5.71
N LYS A 101 7.02 0.31 5.10
CA LYS A 101 8.26 -0.27 4.57
C LYS A 101 8.55 0.14 3.14
N SER A 102 7.50 0.33 2.33
CA SER A 102 7.60 0.77 0.93
C SER A 102 6.34 1.51 0.52
N LEU A 103 6.51 2.59 -0.23
CA LEU A 103 5.42 3.30 -0.92
C LEU A 103 5.98 3.82 -2.26
N LYS A 104 5.51 3.26 -3.38
CA LYS A 104 6.10 3.50 -4.71
C LYS A 104 5.11 3.19 -5.83
N LEU A 105 5.43 3.56 -7.07
CA LEU A 105 4.65 3.11 -8.22
C LEU A 105 4.77 1.58 -8.32
N ASN A 106 3.63 0.92 -8.55
CA ASN A 106 3.60 -0.47 -8.92
C ASN A 106 3.92 -0.58 -10.41
N ARG A 107 5.16 -0.97 -10.73
CA ARG A 107 5.66 -1.11 -12.09
C ARG A 107 5.44 -2.52 -12.66
N ASP A 108 4.85 -3.42 -11.87
CA ASP A 108 4.55 -4.76 -12.36
C ASP A 108 3.41 -4.67 -13.39
N LEU A 109 3.74 -4.98 -14.64
CA LEU A 109 2.89 -4.71 -15.81
C LEU A 109 1.69 -5.67 -15.92
N LEU A 110 1.75 -6.80 -15.23
CA LEU A 110 0.75 -7.87 -15.33
C LEU A 110 -0.63 -7.44 -14.81
N GLU A 111 -0.70 -6.68 -13.71
CA GLU A 111 -1.98 -6.19 -13.18
C GLU A 111 -2.61 -5.10 -14.07
N ARG A 112 -1.79 -4.35 -14.82
CA ARG A 112 -2.29 -3.34 -15.77
C ARG A 112 -3.05 -3.99 -16.91
N SER A 113 -2.54 -5.09 -17.47
CA SER A 113 -3.24 -5.82 -18.53
C SER A 113 -4.58 -6.40 -18.05
N GLU A 114 -4.63 -6.97 -16.84
CA GLU A 114 -5.88 -7.50 -16.29
C GLU A 114 -6.92 -6.42 -16.02
N PHE A 115 -6.50 -5.25 -15.53
CA PHE A 115 -7.39 -4.10 -15.34
C PHE A 115 -7.96 -3.57 -16.66
N TYR A 116 -7.13 -3.43 -17.70
CA TYR A 116 -7.63 -3.02 -19.02
C TYR A 116 -8.59 -4.04 -19.63
N ASN A 117 -8.32 -5.33 -19.45
CA ASN A 117 -9.24 -6.39 -19.89
C ASN A 117 -10.57 -6.26 -19.15
N GLN A 118 -10.55 -6.10 -17.83
CA GLN A 118 -11.75 -5.97 -17.01
C GLN A 118 -12.58 -4.72 -17.37
N LEU A 119 -11.94 -3.58 -17.65
CA LEU A 119 -12.64 -2.39 -18.15
C LEU A 119 -13.25 -2.62 -19.55
N SER A 120 -12.51 -3.28 -20.44
CA SER A 120 -12.97 -3.59 -21.80
C SER A 120 -14.20 -4.50 -21.79
N ASP A 121 -14.24 -5.46 -20.86
CA ASP A 121 -15.39 -6.34 -20.65
C ASP A 121 -16.61 -5.55 -20.17
N ILE A 122 -16.43 -4.64 -19.20
CA ILE A 122 -17.51 -3.78 -18.70
C ILE A 122 -18.09 -2.91 -19.83
N TYR A 123 -17.23 -2.27 -20.63
CA TYR A 123 -17.69 -1.46 -21.78
C TYR A 123 -18.42 -2.31 -22.82
N SER A 124 -17.95 -3.52 -23.09
CA SER A 124 -18.57 -4.45 -24.03
C SER A 124 -19.95 -4.92 -23.55
N ILE A 125 -20.13 -5.14 -22.25
CA ILE A 125 -21.42 -5.48 -21.64
C ILE A 125 -22.41 -4.31 -21.77
N GLN A 126 -21.96 -3.08 -21.48
CA GLN A 126 -22.82 -1.89 -21.56
C GLN A 126 -23.30 -1.61 -22.99
N GLN A 127 -22.52 -1.93 -24.02
CA GLN A 127 -22.94 -1.79 -25.42
C GLN A 127 -23.97 -2.85 -25.85
N LYS A 128 -23.96 -4.03 -25.24
CA LYS A 128 -24.94 -5.11 -25.53
C LYS A 128 -26.28 -4.93 -24.83
N LEU A 129 -26.34 -4.05 -23.83
CA LEU A 129 -27.56 -3.76 -23.05
C LEU A 129 -28.34 -2.53 -23.59
N LYS A 130 -27.86 -1.92 -24.68
CA LYS A 130 -28.58 -0.91 -25.46
C LYS A 130 -29.17 -1.54 -26.71
#